data_AF-A0A946PIV1-F1
#
_entry.id   AF-A0A946PIV1-F1
#
_cell.length_a   1.000
_cell.length_b   1.000
_cell.length_c   1.000
_cell.angle_alpha   90.00
_cell.angle_beta   90.00
_cell.angle_gamma   90.00
#
_symmetry.space_group_name_H-M   'P 1'
#
loop_
_entity.id
_entity.type
_entity.pdbx_description
1 polymer ?
#
loop_
_entity_poly.entity_id
_entity_poly.type
_entity_poly.pdbx_seq_one_letter_code
_entity_poly.pdbx_strand_id
1 'polypeptide(L)' 'TTPNCPVAETLPVEVEERVKTLPSVKDAKVEITFEPTWTKEMMSEEAELELGML' A
#
# COMPACT_ATOMS: atom_id res chain seq x y z
N THR A 1 8.68 0.10 3.92
CA THR A 1 7.88 -1.15 3.84
C THR A 1 8.75 -2.24 3.24
N THR A 2 9.18 -3.21 4.06
CA THR A 2 10.26 -4.18 3.71
C THR A 2 9.68 -5.45 3.04
N PRO A 3 10.41 -6.12 2.12
CA PRO A 3 9.93 -7.34 1.45
C PRO A 3 9.49 -8.48 2.39
N ASN A 4 10.09 -8.56 3.59
CA ASN A 4 9.77 -9.57 4.59
C ASN A 4 8.72 -9.12 5.60
N CYS A 5 7.90 -8.11 5.27
CA CYS A 5 6.81 -7.69 6.13
C CYS A 5 5.72 -8.79 6.12
N PRO A 6 5.28 -9.32 7.28
CA PRO A 6 4.22 -10.35 7.32
C PRO A 6 2.90 -9.86 6.70
N VAL A 7 2.70 -8.54 6.64
CA VAL A 7 1.51 -7.92 6.04
C VAL A 7 1.56 -7.91 4.51
N ALA A 8 2.72 -8.17 3.88
CA ALA A 8 2.85 -8.23 2.43
C ALA A 8 2.00 -9.35 1.79
N GLU A 9 1.63 -10.38 2.56
CA GLU A 9 0.75 -11.45 2.08
C GLU A 9 -0.73 -11.09 2.15
N THR A 10 -1.14 -10.26 3.12
CA THR A 10 -2.55 -9.92 3.36
C THR A 10 -2.98 -8.64 2.67
N LEU A 11 -2.07 -7.67 2.53
CA LEU A 11 -2.35 -6.37 1.91
C LEU A 11 -2.89 -6.47 0.48
N PRO A 12 -2.32 -7.29 -0.43
CA PRO A 12 -2.83 -7.40 -1.80
C PRO A 12 -4.29 -7.84 -1.84
N VAL A 13 -4.66 -8.83 -1.01
CA VAL A 13 -6.02 -9.36 -0.94
C VAL A 13 -6.99 -8.29 -0.44
N GLU A 14 -6.64 -7.61 0.64
CA GLU A 14 -7.49 -6.54 1.20
C GLU A 14 -7.69 -5.39 0.21
N VAL A 15 -6.62 -4.99 -0.50
CA VAL A 15 -6.70 -3.95 -1.53
C VAL A 15 -7.56 -4.41 -2.71
N GLU A 16 -7.41 -5.64 -3.20
CA GLU A 16 -8.25 -6.20 -4.26
C GLU A 16 -9.72 -6.22 -3.87
N GLU A 17 -10.03 -6.73 -2.67
CA GLU A 17 -11.40 -6.79 -2.15
C GLU A 17 -12.00 -5.39 -2.03
N ARG A 18 -11.23 -4.44 -1.50
CA ARG A 18 -11.69 -3.05 -1.33
C ARG A 18 -11.95 -2.39 -2.68
N VAL A 19 -11.06 -2.56 -3.65
CA VAL A 19 -11.20 -2.01 -5.00
C VAL A 19 -12.40 -2.64 -5.74
N LYS A 20 -12.66 -3.94 -5.54
CA LYS A 20 -13.82 -4.66 -6.10
C LYS A 20 -15.16 -4.18 -5.53
N THR A 21 -15.20 -3.43 -4.42
CA THR A 21 -16.44 -2.80 -3.93
C THR A 21 -16.92 -1.66 -4.82
N LEU A 22 -16.08 -1.14 -5.71
CA LEU A 22 -16.44 -0.07 -6.63
C LEU A 22 -17.32 -0.61 -7.77
N PRO A 23 -18.51 -0.03 -8.03
CA PRO A 23 -19.46 -0.56 -9.03
C PRO A 23 -18.92 -0.65 -10.46
N SER A 24 -17.88 0.14 -10.80
CA SER A 24 -17.26 0.17 -12.13
C SER A 24 -16.13 -0.86 -12.30
N VAL A 25 -15.69 -1.52 -11.23
CA VAL A 25 -14.57 -2.46 -11.26
C VAL A 25 -15.10 -3.87 -11.47
N LYS A 26 -14.75 -4.48 -12.61
CA LYS A 26 -15.11 -5.88 -12.91
C LYS A 26 -14.14 -6.87 -12.25
N ASP A 27 -12.86 -6.53 -12.21
CA ASP A 27 -11.81 -7.34 -11.60
C ASP A 27 -10.64 -6.43 -11.18
N ALA A 28 -9.87 -6.89 -10.19
CA ALA A 28 -8.69 -6.22 -9.69
C ALA A 28 -7.64 -7.29 -9.34
N LYS A 29 -6.39 -7.05 -9.76
CA LYS A 29 -5.22 -7.85 -9.44
C LYS A 29 -4.15 -6.91 -8.88
N VAL A 30 -3.67 -7.16 -7.67
CA VAL A 30 -2.64 -6.36 -7.02
C VAL A 30 -1.29 -7.05 -7.16
N GLU A 31 -0.30 -6.31 -7.65
CA GLU A 31 1.09 -6.77 -7.77
C GLU A 31 1.96 -5.93 -6.83
N ILE A 32 2.68 -6.61 -5.93
CA ILE A 32 3.66 -5.94 -5.08
C ILE A 32 4.97 -5.83 -5.85
N THR A 33 5.44 -4.60 -6.02
CA THR A 33 6.78 -4.30 -6.54
C THR A 33 7.64 -3.65 -5.46
N PHE A 34 8.95 -3.84 -5.57
CA PHE A 34 9.95 -3.21 -4.69
C PHE A 34 10.83 -2.21 -5.43
N GLU A 35 10.55 -2.00 -6.72
CA GLU A 35 11.25 -1.05 -7.57
C GLU A 35 10.24 -0.05 -8.18
N PRO A 36 10.51 1.26 -8.10
CA PRO A 36 11.59 1.89 -7.33
C PRO A 36 11.43 1.63 -5.82
N THR A 37 12.55 1.60 -5.09
CA THR A 37 12.51 1.37 -3.64
C THR A 37 11.76 2.49 -2.95
N TRP A 38 10.82 2.13 -2.06
CA TRP A 38 10.11 3.10 -1.24
C TRP A 38 11.08 3.86 -0.32
N THR A 39 10.98 5.18 -0.29
CA THR A 39 11.71 6.06 0.64
C THR A 39 10.71 6.83 1.51
N LYS A 40 11.17 7.32 2.67
CA LYS A 40 10.31 8.08 3.60
C LYS A 40 9.74 9.35 2.97
N GLU A 41 10.47 9.94 2.02
CA GLU A 41 10.04 11.11 1.23
C GLU A 41 8.75 10.86 0.41
N MET A 42 8.32 9.60 0.29
CA MET A 42 7.05 9.24 -0.34
C MET A 42 5.84 9.33 0.62
N MET A 43 6.05 9.70 1.89
CA MET A 43 4.97 9.97 2.84
C MET A 43 4.40 11.38 2.66
N SER A 44 3.12 11.58 2.97
CA SER A 44 2.56 12.93 3.05
C SER A 44 3.03 13.63 4.32
N GLU A 45 3.04 14.96 4.32
CA GLU A 45 3.40 15.76 5.51
C GLU A 45 2.51 15.42 6.72
N GLU A 46 1.22 15.13 6.50
CA GLU A 46 0.34 14.71 7.61
C GLU A 46 0.79 13.37 8.20
N ALA A 47 1.20 12.42 7.36
CA ALA A 47 1.67 11.12 7.82
C ALA A 47 3.02 11.22 8.56
N GLU A 48 3.92 12.11 8.12
CA GLU A 48 5.17 12.39 8.84
C GLU A 48 4.91 13.02 10.21
N LEU A 49 3.94 13.94 10.29
CA LEU A 49 3.57 14.63 11.53
C LEU A 49 2.99 13.67 12.57
N GLU A 50 2.02 12.85 12.16
CA GLU A 50 1.36 11.86 13.02
C GLU A 50 2.36 10.81 13.55
N LEU A 51 3.40 10.51 12.78
CA LEU A 51 4.45 9.58 13.18
C LEU A 51 5.64 10.26 13.89
N GLY A 52 5.57 11.57 14.14
CA GLY A 52 6.63 12.33 14.83
C GLY A 52 7.95 12.39 14.07
N MET A 53 7.90 12.40 12.75
CA MET A 53 9.06 12.42 11.85
C MET A 53 9.38 13.82 11.29
N LEU A 54 8.58 14.83 11.66
CA LEU A 54 8.74 16.26 11.36
C LEU A 54 9.43 17.02 12.50
#